data_AF-A0AB72ZR82-F1
#
_entry.id   AF-A0AB72ZR82-F1
#
_cell.length_a   1.000
_cell.length_b   1.000
_cell.length_c   1.000
_cell.angle_alpha   90.00
_cell.angle_beta   90.00
_cell.angle_gamma   90.00
#
_symmetry.space_group_name_H-M   'P 1'
#
loop_
_entity.id
_entity.type
_entity.pdbx_description
1 polymer ?
#
loop_
_entity_poly.entity_id
_entity_poly.type
_entity_poly.pdbx_seq_one_letter_code
_entity_poly.pdbx_strand_id
1 'polypeptide(L)'
;MAFSPSIDVQYLHQLAWRPAQFAHPLWLAAVGVNPENYGYGRSRALDSALNGMLIQRRKFPQQRLPAVLNPRQQRQIAQRQRLPALCLALGVVSLQCDDYLRLRRYRQVLSPLLNDDDIQQIIGMGYRGQWQASLSPQQLPDVALRLGQSLACQVRSNNIIWQAVSILLPPNPRALCLSRSMQAQTEAWLSRLERLL
;
A
#
# COMPACT_ATOMS: atom_id res chain seq x y z
N MET A 1 -12.32 -29.77 18.81
CA MET A 1 -13.02 -28.50 18.53
C MET A 1 -12.31 -27.80 17.40
N ALA A 2 -12.96 -27.65 16.24
CA ALA A 2 -12.40 -26.88 15.13
C ALA A 2 -12.53 -25.38 15.47
N PHE A 3 -11.41 -24.70 15.66
CA PHE A 3 -11.40 -23.24 15.74
C PHE A 3 -11.76 -22.70 14.35
N SER A 4 -12.97 -22.16 14.20
CA SER A 4 -13.30 -21.37 13.01
C SER A 4 -12.40 -20.13 13.01
N PRO A 5 -11.54 -19.94 11.99
CA PRO A 5 -10.68 -18.76 11.94
C PRO A 5 -11.56 -17.50 11.84
N SER A 6 -11.17 -16.43 12.55
CA SER A 6 -11.86 -15.15 12.44
C SER A 6 -11.86 -14.66 10.98
N ILE A 7 -12.83 -13.83 10.61
CA ILE A 7 -12.99 -13.31 9.24
C ILE A 7 -11.68 -12.67 8.74
N ASP A 8 -10.97 -11.94 9.60
CA ASP A 8 -9.70 -11.31 9.26
C ASP A 8 -8.57 -12.31 8.97
N VAL A 9 -8.52 -13.43 9.71
CA VAL A 9 -7.56 -14.51 9.43
C VAL A 9 -7.88 -15.15 8.08
N GLN A 10 -9.15 -15.46 7.83
CA GLN A 10 -9.56 -16.03 6.54
C GLN A 10 -9.19 -15.11 5.38
N TYR A 11 -9.44 -13.81 5.54
CA TYR A 11 -9.13 -12.80 4.54
C TYR A 11 -7.61 -12.68 4.31
N LEU A 12 -6.79 -12.70 5.37
CA LEU A 12 -5.32 -12.74 5.23
C LEU A 12 -4.87 -13.95 4.40
N HIS A 13 -5.41 -15.13 4.69
CA HIS A 13 -5.09 -16.35 3.95
C HIS A 13 -5.55 -16.27 2.49
N GLN A 14 -6.69 -15.64 2.21
CA GLN A 14 -7.17 -15.41 0.85
C GLN A 14 -6.24 -14.46 0.07
N LEU A 15 -5.81 -13.33 0.65
CA LEU A 15 -4.82 -12.44 0.03
C LEU A 15 -3.50 -13.16 -0.28
N ALA A 16 -3.09 -14.08 0.58
CA ALA A 16 -1.83 -14.82 0.47
C ALA A 16 -1.90 -16.00 -0.52
N TRP A 17 -3.01 -16.72 -0.61
CA TRP A 17 -3.08 -17.95 -1.42
C TRP A 17 -3.97 -17.83 -2.65
N ARG A 18 -4.84 -16.82 -2.70
CA ARG A 18 -5.73 -16.52 -3.83
C ARG A 18 -5.56 -15.09 -4.32
N PRO A 19 -4.32 -14.60 -4.54
CA PRO A 19 -4.08 -13.20 -4.86
C PRO A 19 -4.78 -12.70 -6.12
N ALA A 20 -5.00 -13.55 -7.13
CA ALA A 20 -5.64 -13.13 -8.38
C ALA A 20 -7.08 -12.63 -8.16
N GLN A 21 -7.73 -13.00 -7.05
CA GLN A 21 -9.06 -12.53 -6.70
C GLN A 21 -9.08 -11.06 -6.27
N PHE A 22 -7.97 -10.56 -5.71
CA PHE A 22 -7.90 -9.23 -5.08
C PHE A 22 -6.88 -8.31 -5.74
N ALA A 23 -6.08 -8.84 -6.66
CA ALA A 23 -4.98 -8.13 -7.27
C ALA A 23 -5.42 -6.84 -7.95
N HIS A 24 -4.68 -5.76 -7.69
CA HIS A 24 -4.81 -4.53 -8.47
C HIS A 24 -4.68 -4.86 -9.97
N PRO A 25 -5.46 -4.24 -10.88
CA PRO A 25 -5.44 -4.55 -12.31
C PRO A 25 -4.03 -4.58 -12.93
N LEU A 26 -3.14 -3.70 -12.48
CA LEU A 26 -1.74 -3.66 -12.93
C LEU A 26 -0.92 -4.91 -12.57
N TRP A 27 -1.28 -5.67 -11.53
CA TRP A 27 -0.65 -6.98 -11.27
C TRP A 27 -1.03 -8.01 -12.33
N LEU A 28 -2.30 -8.02 -12.76
CA LEU A 28 -2.79 -8.90 -13.82
C LEU A 28 -2.16 -8.54 -15.17
N ALA A 29 -2.12 -7.23 -15.49
CA ALA A 29 -1.45 -6.73 -16.69
C ALA A 29 0.04 -7.10 -16.69
N ALA A 30 0.71 -7.01 -15.54
CA ALA A 30 2.11 -7.35 -15.42
C ALA A 30 2.42 -8.83 -15.70
N VAL A 31 1.46 -9.74 -15.49
CA VAL A 31 1.58 -11.17 -15.84
C VAL A 31 0.98 -11.52 -17.21
N GLY A 32 0.65 -10.51 -18.02
CA GLY A 32 0.18 -10.68 -19.40
C GLY A 32 -1.33 -10.89 -19.55
N VAL A 33 -2.12 -10.65 -18.49
CA VAL A 33 -3.58 -10.78 -18.53
C VAL A 33 -4.24 -9.42 -18.66
N ASN A 34 -5.17 -9.28 -19.61
CA ASN A 34 -6.03 -8.10 -19.64
C ASN A 34 -7.02 -8.15 -18.46
N PRO A 35 -6.95 -7.21 -17.49
CA PRO A 35 -7.81 -7.22 -16.32
C PRO A 35 -9.30 -7.06 -16.65
N GLU A 36 -9.66 -6.40 -17.76
CA GLU A 36 -11.06 -6.20 -18.15
C GLU A 36 -11.74 -7.51 -18.59
N ASN A 37 -10.95 -8.43 -19.15
CA ASN A 37 -11.44 -9.72 -19.64
C ASN A 37 -11.32 -10.83 -18.58
N TYR A 38 -10.64 -10.56 -17.47
CA TYR A 38 -10.43 -11.53 -16.41
C TYR A 38 -11.50 -11.42 -15.33
N GLY A 39 -12.13 -12.55 -15.03
CA GLY A 39 -13.05 -12.69 -13.90
C GLY A 39 -12.65 -13.90 -13.07
N TYR A 40 -12.25 -13.66 -11.82
CA TYR A 40 -11.87 -14.74 -10.90
C TYR A 40 -13.05 -15.71 -10.70
N GLY A 41 -12.79 -17.02 -10.76
CA GLY A 41 -13.79 -18.08 -10.64
C GLY A 41 -14.37 -18.58 -11.96
N ARG A 42 -14.12 -17.88 -13.09
CA ARG A 42 -14.57 -18.34 -14.42
C ARG A 42 -13.81 -19.56 -14.94
N SER A 43 -12.54 -19.70 -14.56
CA SER A 43 -11.70 -20.85 -14.94
C SER A 43 -10.74 -21.19 -13.81
N ARG A 44 -10.96 -22.36 -13.19
CA ARG A 44 -10.11 -22.85 -12.09
C ARG A 44 -8.64 -23.02 -12.51
N ALA A 45 -8.40 -23.44 -13.75
CA ALA A 45 -7.06 -23.60 -14.29
C ALA A 45 -6.33 -22.26 -14.40
N LEU A 46 -7.01 -21.24 -14.95
CA LEU A 46 -6.48 -19.89 -15.07
C LEU A 46 -6.25 -19.25 -13.70
N ASP A 47 -7.21 -19.38 -12.79
CA ASP A 47 -7.08 -18.85 -11.43
C ASP A 47 -5.88 -19.46 -10.71
N SER A 48 -5.70 -20.78 -10.80
CA SER A 48 -4.57 -21.48 -10.21
C SER A 48 -3.24 -21.01 -10.79
N ALA A 49 -3.15 -20.86 -12.12
CA ALA A 49 -1.96 -20.36 -12.79
C ALA A 49 -1.62 -18.93 -12.35
N LEU A 50 -2.61 -18.03 -12.34
CA LEU A 50 -2.40 -16.64 -11.93
C LEU A 50 -2.06 -16.51 -10.45
N ASN A 51 -2.69 -17.29 -9.57
CA ASN A 51 -2.32 -17.32 -8.17
C ASN A 51 -0.85 -17.74 -8.00
N GLY A 52 -0.40 -18.79 -8.70
CA GLY A 52 0.99 -19.23 -8.70
C GLY A 52 1.96 -18.17 -9.20
N MET A 53 1.68 -17.56 -10.36
CA MET A 53 2.53 -16.50 -10.93
C MET A 53 2.62 -15.28 -10.01
N LEU A 54 1.51 -14.84 -9.43
CA LEU A 54 1.49 -13.70 -8.51
C LEU A 54 2.25 -14.01 -7.22
N ILE A 55 2.07 -15.20 -6.63
CA ILE A 55 2.82 -15.66 -5.45
C ILE A 55 4.33 -15.65 -5.73
N GLN A 56 4.76 -16.21 -6.86
CA GLN A 56 6.17 -16.23 -7.26
C GLN A 56 6.72 -14.82 -7.45
N ARG A 57 6.00 -13.95 -8.16
CA ARG A 57 6.45 -12.59 -8.48
C ARG A 57 6.60 -11.71 -7.24
N ARG A 58 5.63 -11.78 -6.32
CA ARG A 58 5.65 -10.99 -5.08
C ARG A 58 6.51 -11.63 -3.99
N LYS A 59 6.95 -12.88 -4.18
CA LYS A 59 7.66 -13.69 -3.19
C LYS A 59 6.91 -13.71 -1.83
N PHE A 60 5.60 -13.97 -1.86
CA PHE A 60 4.77 -14.07 -0.66
C PHE A 60 3.59 -15.01 -0.91
N PRO A 61 3.24 -15.88 0.04
CA PRO A 61 3.89 -16.08 1.34
C PRO A 61 5.19 -16.90 1.25
N GLN A 62 6.19 -16.58 2.07
CA GLN A 62 7.45 -17.36 2.19
C GLN A 62 7.48 -18.25 3.44
N GLN A 63 6.58 -17.98 4.39
CA GLN A 63 6.50 -18.66 5.68
C GLN A 63 5.04 -18.98 5.98
N ARG A 64 4.81 -19.85 6.98
CA ARG A 64 3.45 -20.16 7.44
C ARG A 64 2.79 -18.88 7.97
N LEU A 65 1.59 -18.61 7.48
CA LEU A 65 0.79 -17.49 7.95
C LEU A 65 0.26 -17.77 9.36
N PRO A 66 0.04 -16.73 10.17
CA PRO A 66 -0.54 -16.89 11.50
C PRO A 66 -1.96 -17.46 11.42
N ALA A 67 -2.31 -18.29 12.39
CA ALA A 67 -3.66 -18.79 12.60
C ALA A 67 -4.54 -17.82 13.41
N VAL A 68 -3.92 -16.88 14.12
CA VAL A 68 -4.57 -15.85 14.94
C VAL A 68 -3.85 -14.53 14.73
N LEU A 69 -4.61 -13.44 14.65
CA LEU A 69 -4.07 -12.09 14.54
C LEU A 69 -4.15 -11.37 15.88
N ASN A 70 -3.11 -10.63 16.22
CA ASN A 70 -3.16 -9.73 17.35
C ASN A 70 -4.00 -8.46 17.02
N PRO A 71 -4.44 -7.68 18.02
CA PRO A 71 -5.29 -6.50 17.80
C PRO A 71 -4.67 -5.42 16.90
N ARG A 72 -3.33 -5.36 16.82
CA ARG A 72 -2.64 -4.44 15.89
C ARG A 72 -2.77 -4.93 14.45
N GLN A 73 -2.56 -6.22 14.19
CA GLN A 73 -2.69 -6.84 12.87
C GLN A 73 -4.13 -6.79 12.36
N GLN A 74 -5.12 -7.01 13.23
CA GLN A 74 -6.54 -6.88 12.89
C GLN A 74 -6.87 -5.47 12.41
N ARG A 75 -6.43 -4.44 13.15
CA ARG A 75 -6.60 -3.03 12.73
C ARG A 75 -5.93 -2.74 11.38
N GLN A 76 -4.72 -3.25 11.16
CA GLN A 76 -4.03 -3.06 9.87
C GLN A 76 -4.79 -3.70 8.69
N ILE A 77 -5.38 -4.89 8.87
CA ILE A 77 -6.24 -5.50 7.84
C ILE A 77 -7.53 -4.68 7.65
N ALA A 78 -8.13 -4.19 8.73
CA ALA A 78 -9.35 -3.37 8.65
C ALA A 78 -9.10 -2.08 7.86
N GLN A 79 -7.93 -1.45 8.03
CA GLN A 79 -7.53 -0.21 7.35
C GLN A 79 -7.03 -0.42 5.90
N ARG A 80 -7.08 -1.62 5.33
CA ARG A 80 -6.56 -1.93 3.98
C ARG A 80 -7.09 -1.03 2.85
N GLN A 81 -8.31 -0.49 2.97
CA GLN A 81 -8.88 0.40 1.96
C GLN A 81 -8.19 1.77 1.93
N ARG A 82 -7.59 2.18 3.05
CA ARG A 82 -6.81 3.42 3.18
C ARG A 82 -5.36 3.26 2.74
N LEU A 83 -4.97 2.06 2.30
CA LEU A 83 -3.59 1.77 1.88
C LEU A 83 -3.06 2.70 0.78
N PRO A 84 -3.83 3.03 -0.29
CA PRO A 84 -3.39 4.02 -1.27
C PRO A 84 -3.20 5.42 -0.67
N ALA A 85 -4.09 5.84 0.22
CA ALA A 85 -4.00 7.12 0.93
C ALA A 85 -2.75 7.18 1.82
N LEU A 86 -2.47 6.11 2.58
CA LEU A 86 -1.27 5.98 3.41
C LEU A 86 0.01 6.07 2.58
N CYS A 87 0.08 5.35 1.45
CA CYS A 87 1.21 5.44 0.54
C CYS A 87 1.33 6.83 -0.08
N LEU A 88 0.24 7.45 -0.51
CA LEU A 88 0.25 8.79 -1.05
C LEU A 88 0.78 9.81 -0.03
N ALA A 89 0.25 9.78 1.20
CA ALA A 89 0.67 10.68 2.27
C ALA A 89 2.15 10.49 2.64
N LEU A 90 2.61 9.23 2.74
CA LEU A 90 4.02 8.94 2.99
C LEU A 90 4.92 9.50 1.88
N GLY A 91 4.49 9.37 0.63
CA GLY A 91 5.16 9.96 -0.52
C GLY A 91 5.22 11.48 -0.46
N VAL A 92 4.09 12.14 -0.23
CA VAL A 92 4.01 13.61 -0.14
C VAL A 92 4.92 14.15 0.97
N VAL A 93 4.90 13.53 2.15
CA VAL A 93 5.79 13.90 3.26
C VAL A 93 7.26 13.66 2.90
N SER A 94 7.56 12.58 2.18
CA SER A 94 8.94 12.26 1.78
C SER A 94 9.48 13.16 0.68
N LEU A 95 8.61 13.85 -0.06
CA LEU A 95 9.00 14.86 -1.05
C LEU A 95 9.43 16.20 -0.41
N GLN A 96 9.25 16.37 0.91
CA GLN A 96 9.76 17.51 1.68
C GLN A 96 9.42 18.88 1.08
N CYS A 97 8.24 19.04 0.48
CA CYS A 97 7.71 20.31 0.01
C CYS A 97 6.35 20.63 0.64
N ASP A 98 6.23 21.79 1.29
CA ASP A 98 5.03 22.24 1.99
C ASP A 98 3.91 22.65 1.02
N ASP A 99 4.27 23.20 -0.14
CA ASP A 99 3.33 23.73 -1.12
C ASP A 99 2.35 22.67 -1.62
N TYR A 100 2.78 21.41 -1.69
CA TYR A 100 1.95 20.27 -2.07
C TYR A 100 0.75 20.06 -1.15
N LEU A 101 0.87 20.43 0.14
CA LEU A 101 -0.22 20.35 1.11
C LEU A 101 -0.86 21.71 1.40
N ARG A 102 -0.29 22.83 0.94
CA ARG A 102 -0.78 24.19 1.25
C ARG A 102 -1.54 24.83 0.10
N LEU A 103 -1.07 24.67 -1.14
CA LEU A 103 -1.70 25.33 -2.29
C LEU A 103 -2.91 24.55 -2.79
N ARG A 104 -4.01 25.26 -3.01
CA ARG A 104 -5.30 24.70 -3.47
C ARG A 104 -5.17 23.78 -4.68
N ARG A 105 -4.38 24.16 -5.68
CA ARG A 105 -4.17 23.37 -6.91
C ARG A 105 -3.61 21.98 -6.66
N TYR A 106 -2.74 21.81 -5.65
CA TYR A 106 -2.20 20.51 -5.27
C TYR A 106 -3.19 19.73 -4.40
N ARG A 107 -3.93 20.40 -3.50
CA ARG A 107 -4.99 19.72 -2.72
C ARG A 107 -6.07 19.13 -3.60
N GLN A 108 -6.46 19.83 -4.66
CA GLN A 108 -7.50 19.38 -5.60
C GLN A 108 -7.16 18.06 -6.29
N VAL A 109 -5.90 17.86 -6.67
CA VAL A 109 -5.43 16.63 -7.33
C VAL A 109 -5.15 15.50 -6.33
N LEU A 110 -4.94 15.81 -5.05
CA LEU A 110 -4.76 14.84 -3.97
C LEU A 110 -6.09 14.35 -3.38
N SER A 111 -7.15 15.14 -3.49
CA SER A 111 -8.47 14.89 -2.88
C SER A 111 -9.11 13.52 -3.15
N PRO A 112 -8.88 12.83 -4.28
CA PRO A 112 -9.42 11.49 -4.48
C PRO A 112 -8.92 10.45 -3.46
N LEU A 113 -7.75 10.69 -2.86
CA LEU A 113 -7.12 9.78 -1.90
C LEU A 113 -6.82 10.43 -0.54
N LEU A 114 -6.63 11.75 -0.49
CA LEU A 114 -6.39 12.52 0.73
C LEU A 114 -7.34 13.71 0.80
N ASN A 115 -8.37 13.60 1.64
CA ASN A 115 -9.32 14.69 1.83
C ASN A 115 -8.70 15.84 2.65
N ASP A 116 -9.45 16.92 2.85
CA ASP A 116 -8.94 18.07 3.59
C ASP A 116 -8.58 17.72 5.05
N ASP A 117 -9.32 16.83 5.71
CA ASP A 117 -9.03 16.38 7.07
C ASP A 117 -7.69 15.63 7.13
N ASP A 118 -7.44 14.74 6.16
CA ASP A 118 -6.17 14.01 6.02
C ASP A 118 -5.01 14.99 5.87
N ILE A 119 -5.17 16.00 5.02
CA ILE A 119 -4.18 17.06 4.79
C ILE A 119 -3.94 17.87 6.07
N GLN A 120 -5.00 18.27 6.79
CA GLN A 120 -4.86 19.00 8.05
C GLN A 120 -4.16 18.16 9.11
N GLN A 121 -4.45 16.86 9.20
CA GLN A 121 -3.74 15.99 10.12
C GLN A 121 -2.26 15.85 9.78
N ILE A 122 -1.90 15.73 8.50
CA ILE A 122 -0.50 15.69 8.07
C ILE A 122 0.23 16.99 8.45
N ILE A 123 -0.40 18.14 8.23
CA ILE A 123 0.16 19.44 8.65
C ILE A 123 0.27 19.51 10.18
N GLY A 124 -0.78 19.08 10.91
CA GLY A 124 -0.84 19.05 12.37
C GLY A 124 0.18 18.11 13.02
N MET A 125 0.64 17.08 12.28
CA MET A 125 1.77 16.23 12.67
C MET A 125 3.13 16.98 12.63
N GLY A 126 3.15 18.27 12.31
CA GLY A 126 4.37 19.07 12.28
C GLY A 126 5.21 18.80 11.02
N TYR A 127 4.56 18.39 9.94
CA TYR A 127 5.23 18.32 8.64
C TYR A 127 5.76 19.71 8.24
N ARG A 128 7.05 19.75 7.88
CA ARG A 128 7.75 20.94 7.40
C ARG A 128 8.67 20.51 6.25
N GLY A 129 8.24 20.82 5.04
CA GLY A 129 9.06 20.70 3.85
C GLY A 129 10.20 21.72 3.85
N GLN A 130 11.32 21.31 3.27
CA GLN A 130 12.53 22.13 3.13
C GLN A 130 12.76 22.56 1.69
N TRP A 131 12.01 21.99 0.74
CA TRP A 131 12.22 22.14 -0.68
C TRP A 131 11.07 22.88 -1.36
N GLN A 132 11.41 23.50 -2.49
CA GLN A 132 10.44 24.15 -3.37
C GLN A 132 9.71 23.12 -4.23
N ALA A 133 8.49 23.46 -4.65
CA ALA A 133 7.70 22.61 -5.51
C ALA A 133 8.39 22.43 -6.88
N SER A 134 8.67 21.18 -7.23
CA SER A 134 9.30 20.79 -8.50
C SER A 134 8.38 19.99 -9.41
N LEU A 135 7.33 19.38 -8.86
CA LEU A 135 6.34 18.59 -9.60
C LEU A 135 5.15 19.46 -9.96
N SER A 136 4.57 19.25 -11.15
CA SER A 136 3.27 19.84 -11.46
C SER A 136 2.15 19.19 -10.64
N PRO A 137 1.00 19.86 -10.44
CA PRO A 137 -0.14 19.25 -9.75
C PRO A 137 -0.55 17.90 -10.35
N GLN A 138 -0.53 17.77 -11.67
CA GLN A 138 -0.93 16.54 -12.35
C GLN A 138 0.06 15.38 -12.12
N GLN A 139 1.35 15.69 -11.93
CA GLN A 139 2.38 14.67 -11.68
C GLN A 139 2.43 14.22 -10.22
N LEU A 140 2.06 15.10 -9.30
CA LEU A 140 2.26 14.89 -7.86
C LEU A 140 1.62 13.59 -7.35
N PRO A 141 0.34 13.27 -7.61
CA PRO A 141 -0.29 12.07 -7.05
C PRO A 141 0.43 10.77 -7.44
N ASP A 142 0.76 10.62 -8.73
CA ASP A 142 1.41 9.40 -9.23
C ASP A 142 2.83 9.24 -8.68
N VAL A 143 3.61 10.33 -8.67
CA VAL A 143 4.98 10.30 -8.15
C VAL A 143 4.99 10.02 -6.65
N ALA A 144 4.13 10.71 -5.89
CA ALA A 144 4.04 10.54 -4.45
C ALA A 144 3.53 9.13 -4.09
N LEU A 145 2.49 8.62 -4.75
CA LEU A 145 1.97 7.28 -4.50
C LEU A 145 3.04 6.21 -4.75
N ARG A 146 3.76 6.28 -5.88
CA ARG A 146 4.85 5.34 -6.20
C ARG A 146 6.01 5.44 -5.20
N LEU A 147 6.40 6.65 -4.83
CA LEU A 147 7.46 6.90 -3.86
C LEU A 147 7.08 6.30 -2.49
N GLY A 148 5.92 6.68 -1.96
CA GLY A 148 5.48 6.20 -0.66
C GLY A 148 5.19 4.71 -0.62
N GLN A 149 4.70 4.12 -1.71
CA GLN A 149 4.62 2.66 -1.82
C GLN A 149 5.99 2.00 -1.73
N SER A 150 6.97 2.51 -2.48
CA SER A 150 8.34 1.96 -2.49
C SER A 150 8.98 2.06 -1.11
N LEU A 151 8.79 3.20 -0.42
CA LEU A 151 9.24 3.43 0.95
C LEU A 151 8.55 2.51 1.95
N ALA A 152 7.22 2.38 1.88
CA ALA A 152 6.44 1.50 2.76
C ALA A 152 6.85 0.04 2.58
N CYS A 153 6.99 -0.44 1.33
CA CYS A 153 7.48 -1.79 1.05
C CYS A 153 8.87 -2.04 1.65
N GLN A 154 9.76 -1.04 1.64
CA GLN A 154 11.10 -1.19 2.18
C GLN A 154 11.09 -1.30 3.72
N VAL A 155 10.35 -0.43 4.43
CA VAL A 155 10.32 -0.44 5.91
C VAL A 155 9.37 -1.49 6.49
N ARG A 156 8.42 -1.99 5.70
CA ARG A 156 7.48 -3.06 6.09
C ARG A 156 7.78 -4.40 5.44
N SER A 157 9.01 -4.61 4.95
CA SER A 157 9.42 -5.84 4.26
C SER A 157 9.19 -7.10 5.08
N ASN A 158 9.20 -7.02 6.41
CA ASN A 158 9.00 -8.14 7.33
C ASN A 158 7.60 -8.16 7.98
N ASN A 159 6.70 -7.24 7.61
CA ASN A 159 5.35 -7.19 8.15
C ASN A 159 4.41 -8.01 7.25
N ILE A 160 3.94 -9.14 7.78
CA ILE A 160 3.07 -10.10 7.08
C ILE A 160 1.74 -9.50 6.60
N ILE A 161 1.17 -8.55 7.34
CA ILE A 161 -0.08 -7.90 6.94
C ILE A 161 0.19 -6.99 5.74
N TRP A 162 1.23 -6.17 5.81
CA TRP A 162 1.67 -5.31 4.71
C TRP A 162 2.00 -6.11 3.45
N GLN A 163 2.74 -7.20 3.58
CA GLN A 163 3.04 -8.09 2.46
C GLN A 163 1.75 -8.63 1.82
N ALA A 164 0.76 -9.04 2.62
CA ALA A 164 -0.51 -9.54 2.12
C ALA A 164 -1.36 -8.46 1.43
N VAL A 165 -1.56 -7.31 2.06
CA VAL A 165 -2.41 -6.23 1.52
C VAL A 165 -1.75 -5.49 0.36
N SER A 166 -0.43 -5.59 0.17
CA SER A 166 0.28 -4.97 -0.95
C SER A 166 -0.21 -5.43 -2.34
N ILE A 167 -0.91 -6.57 -2.42
CA ILE A 167 -1.53 -7.06 -3.65
C ILE A 167 -2.65 -6.13 -4.15
N LEU A 168 -3.24 -5.33 -3.26
CA LEU A 168 -4.27 -4.34 -3.56
C LEU A 168 -3.69 -3.05 -4.18
N LEU A 169 -2.38 -2.86 -4.08
CA LEU A 169 -1.66 -1.75 -4.72
C LEU A 169 -1.14 -2.18 -6.09
N PRO A 170 -0.83 -1.23 -6.98
CA PRO A 170 -0.01 -1.50 -8.16
C PRO A 170 1.25 -2.32 -7.80
N PRO A 171 1.78 -3.17 -8.69
CA PRO A 171 3.06 -3.83 -8.42
C PRO A 171 4.14 -2.78 -8.15
N ASN A 172 4.93 -2.98 -7.08
CA ASN A 172 5.92 -2.01 -6.65
C ASN A 172 6.89 -1.69 -7.81
N PRO A 173 6.98 -0.42 -8.26
CA PRO A 173 7.74 -0.07 -9.44
C PRO A 173 9.26 -0.23 -9.24
N ARG A 174 9.78 -0.07 -8.01
CA ARG A 174 11.23 -0.13 -7.77
C ARG A 174 11.57 -0.38 -6.30
N ALA A 175 12.48 -1.32 -6.04
CA ALA A 175 13.08 -1.46 -4.71
C ALA A 175 13.98 -0.24 -4.41
N LEU A 176 13.85 0.33 -3.21
CA LEU A 176 14.69 1.43 -2.74
C LEU A 176 15.69 0.93 -1.70
N CYS A 177 16.96 1.26 -1.87
CA CYS A 177 17.97 1.08 -0.83
C CYS A 177 18.02 2.36 0.01
N LEU A 178 17.39 2.33 1.18
CA LEU A 178 17.38 3.45 2.12
C LEU A 178 18.54 3.34 3.10
N SER A 179 19.18 4.46 3.43
CA SER A 179 20.12 4.54 4.56
C SER A 179 19.39 4.27 5.88
N ARG A 180 20.12 3.90 6.95
CA ARG A 180 19.52 3.60 8.26
C ARG A 180 18.72 4.78 8.83
N SER A 181 19.20 6.02 8.64
CA SER A 181 18.50 7.22 9.09
C SER A 181 17.19 7.45 8.32
N MET A 182 17.20 7.27 7.00
CA MET A 182 16.00 7.37 6.18
C MET A 182 14.98 6.27 6.54
N GLN A 183 15.43 5.04 6.76
CA GLN A 183 14.54 3.95 7.21
C GLN A 183 13.83 4.30 8.51
N ALA A 184 14.56 4.78 9.52
CA ALA A 184 13.98 5.16 10.80
C ALA A 184 12.97 6.32 10.66
N GLN A 185 13.30 7.33 9.85
CA GLN A 185 12.40 8.45 9.59
C GLN A 185 11.13 8.02 8.85
N THR A 186 11.27 7.18 7.81
CA THR A 186 10.14 6.62 7.06
C THR A 186 9.25 5.76 7.96
N GLU A 187 9.83 4.91 8.82
CA GLU A 187 9.08 4.08 9.76
C GLU A 187 8.33 4.93 10.80
N ALA A 188 8.96 5.99 11.32
CA ALA A 188 8.32 6.92 12.23
C ALA A 188 7.12 7.62 11.57
N TRP A 189 7.28 8.13 10.35
CA TRP A 189 6.18 8.76 9.61
C TRP A 189 5.07 7.76 9.30
N LEU A 190 5.40 6.59 8.75
CA LEU A 190 4.41 5.57 8.42
C LEU A 190 3.60 5.15 9.65
N SER A 191 4.27 4.95 10.80
CA SER A 191 3.57 4.57 12.04
C SER A 191 2.64 5.67 12.57
N ARG A 192 2.97 6.95 12.33
CA ARG A 192 2.10 8.07 12.67
C ARG A 192 0.90 8.16 11.73
N LEU A 193 1.14 7.99 10.43
CA LEU A 193 0.10 8.00 9.40
C LEU A 193 -0.90 6.85 9.62
N GLU A 194 -0.42 5.62 9.87
CA GLU A 194 -1.27 4.45 10.19
C GLU A 194 -2.22 4.66 11.39
N ARG A 195 -1.87 5.58 12.30
CA ARG A 195 -2.65 5.87 13.50
C ARG A 195 -3.70 6.97 13.28
N LEU A 196 -3.45 7.88 12.35
CA LEU A 196 -4.16 9.15 12.24
C LEU A 196 -5.03 9.22 10.97
N LEU A 197 -4.54 8.67 9.87
CA LEU A 197 -5.29 8.48 8.62
C LEU A 197 -6.09 7.17 8.62
#